data_AF-A0AAV0XYA5-F1
#
_entry.id   AF-A0AAV0XYA5-F1
#
_cell.length_a   1.000
_cell.length_b   1.000
_cell.length_c   1.000
_cell.angle_alpha   90.00
_cell.angle_beta   90.00
_cell.angle_gamma   90.00
#
_symmetry.space_group_name_H-M   'P 1'
#
loop_
_entity.id
_entity.type
_entity.pdbx_description
1 polymer ?
#
loop_
_entity_poly.entity_id
_entity_poly.type
_entity_poly.pdbx_seq_one_letter_code
_entity_poly.pdbx_strand_id
1 'polypeptide(L)'
;MGEGPGYTALKSGEIVYLIKCKPVEVELDRSHKACFQELPIIHNKQKLFMAPKTHTLQKYGTEIDCTFILPAGYFMEDEWISMSPQYNELGSGKTPQLLKPQTTWTWAYKSPQHLMNAGLYSSDMINALQKHLLFPQEVFAAQSNLARETMGYNTLDQGLKIRPYIDEQLISKLVEEKLNKMWGWFVGFGNFISGLLGVFVIWKIFMICLNTTINMSILYQTLDLAFKVLAGLFASMTHYFMHKSHTKAKQNTQNNENENPETYLLDNITEQPISQPTPQPRQIYPSLNIKNTQHQDLRRSL
;
A
#
# COMPACT_ATOMS: atom_id res chain seq x y z
N MET A 1 28.18 25.14 -18.98
CA MET A 1 27.76 24.41 -20.21
C MET A 1 26.24 24.42 -20.23
N GLY A 2 25.63 25.27 -21.04
CA GLY A 2 24.16 25.46 -21.06
C GLY A 2 23.65 26.69 -21.84
N GLU A 3 24.51 27.66 -22.17
CA GLU A 3 24.11 28.90 -22.88
C GLU A 3 24.38 28.86 -24.39
N GLY A 4 24.43 27.65 -24.97
CA GLY A 4 24.67 27.45 -26.39
C GLY A 4 23.37 27.37 -27.20
N PRO A 5 23.45 27.34 -28.54
CA PRO A 5 22.31 27.28 -29.48
C PRO A 5 21.45 25.98 -29.44
N GLY A 6 21.35 25.33 -28.28
CA GLY A 6 20.49 24.17 -28.01
C GLY A 6 20.83 22.99 -28.91
N TYR A 7 21.91 22.24 -28.61
CA TYR A 7 22.23 21.01 -29.30
C TYR A 7 22.33 19.86 -28.30
N THR A 8 21.87 18.68 -28.71
CA THR A 8 22.10 17.43 -27.98
C THR A 8 23.01 16.51 -28.79
N ALA A 9 23.81 15.71 -28.10
CA ALA A 9 24.76 14.79 -28.71
C ALA A 9 24.30 13.35 -28.49
N LEU A 10 24.21 12.56 -29.56
CA LEU A 10 23.90 11.14 -29.53
C LEU A 10 25.09 10.34 -30.05
N LYS A 11 25.69 9.52 -29.19
CA LYS A 11 26.74 8.57 -29.60
C LYS A 11 26.12 7.33 -30.23
N SER A 12 26.62 6.91 -31.39
CA SER A 12 26.27 5.67 -32.06
C SER A 12 27.54 5.01 -32.61
N GLY A 13 28.00 3.95 -31.94
CA GLY A 13 29.32 3.37 -32.22
C GLY A 13 30.43 4.40 -31.99
N GLU A 14 31.28 4.61 -33.00
CA GLU A 14 32.35 5.61 -33.00
C GLU A 14 31.89 7.01 -33.45
N ILE A 15 30.66 7.14 -33.94
CA ILE A 15 30.12 8.39 -34.47
C ILE A 15 29.34 9.13 -33.36
N VAL A 16 29.45 10.46 -33.33
CA VAL A 16 28.64 11.34 -32.47
C VAL A 16 27.80 12.27 -33.34
N TYR A 17 26.48 12.11 -33.27
CA TYR A 17 25.52 12.98 -33.96
C TYR A 17 25.21 14.20 -33.10
N LEU A 18 25.28 15.39 -33.69
CA LEU A 18 24.81 16.63 -33.08
C LEU A 18 23.44 16.98 -33.65
N ILE A 19 22.45 17.05 -32.78
CA ILE A 19 21.05 17.29 -33.14
C ILE A 19 20.64 18.64 -32.55
N LYS A 20 20.13 19.54 -33.40
CA LYS A 20 19.63 20.84 -32.96
C LYS A 20 18.29 20.67 -32.24
N CYS A 21 18.21 21.12 -30.99
CA CYS A 21 17.00 21.15 -30.18
C CYS A 21 16.08 22.28 -30.65
N LYS A 22 14.77 22.02 -30.64
CA LYS A 22 13.75 23.05 -30.87
C LYS A 22 13.24 23.54 -29.52
N PRO A 23 13.25 24.86 -29.24
CA PRO A 23 12.68 25.40 -28.02
C PRO A 23 11.16 25.20 -28.03
N VAL A 24 10.61 24.88 -26.87
CA VAL A 24 9.16 24.71 -26.64
C VAL A 24 8.80 25.37 -25.31
N GLU A 25 7.65 26.02 -25.27
CA GLU A 25 7.10 26.59 -24.04
C GLU A 25 6.36 25.51 -23.25
N VAL A 26 6.55 25.50 -21.94
CA VAL A 26 5.98 24.48 -21.05
C VAL A 26 5.49 25.14 -19.76
N GLU A 27 4.49 24.53 -19.14
CA GLU A 27 3.95 24.97 -17.86
C GLU A 27 4.53 24.10 -16.73
N LEU A 28 4.80 24.68 -15.56
CA LEU A 28 5.26 23.90 -14.40
C LEU A 28 4.09 23.11 -13.80
N ASP A 29 4.26 21.80 -13.61
CA ASP A 29 3.27 20.98 -12.90
C ASP A 29 3.55 21.08 -11.40
N ARG A 30 2.70 21.77 -10.63
CA ARG A 30 2.79 21.82 -9.15
C ARG A 30 1.82 20.85 -8.45
N SER A 31 1.08 20.04 -9.20
CA SER A 31 0.03 19.17 -8.65
C SER A 31 0.52 17.80 -8.18
N HIS A 32 1.82 17.51 -8.32
CA HIS A 32 2.40 16.22 -7.96
C HIS A 32 2.55 16.06 -6.43
N LYS A 33 2.51 14.81 -5.96
CA LYS A 33 2.65 14.46 -4.53
C LYS A 33 4.01 13.89 -4.16
N ALA A 34 4.78 13.42 -5.14
CA ALA A 34 6.13 12.87 -4.97
C ALA A 34 7.18 13.88 -5.45
N CYS A 35 8.44 13.73 -5.03
CA CYS A 35 9.53 14.57 -5.52
C CYS A 35 10.30 13.85 -6.62
N PHE A 36 10.82 14.62 -7.57
CA PHE A 36 11.57 14.09 -8.71
C PHE A 36 12.91 14.81 -8.84
N GLN A 37 13.90 14.14 -9.41
CA GLN A 37 15.17 14.76 -9.75
C GLN A 37 15.01 15.73 -10.94
N GLU A 38 14.13 15.41 -11.88
CA GLU A 38 13.75 16.24 -13.03
C GLU A 38 12.54 17.12 -12.74
N LEU A 39 12.45 18.24 -13.45
CA LEU A 39 11.42 19.26 -13.23
C LEU A 39 10.07 18.80 -13.83
N PRO A 40 9.02 18.59 -13.02
CA PRO A 40 7.71 18.18 -13.53
C PRO A 40 7.03 19.32 -14.32
N ILE A 41 6.56 19.02 -15.52
CA ILE A 41 5.98 20.01 -16.43
C ILE A 41 4.72 19.48 -17.14
N ILE A 42 3.92 20.40 -17.66
CA ILE A 42 2.79 20.14 -18.55
C ILE A 42 3.11 20.72 -19.91
N HIS A 43 3.06 19.89 -20.93
CA HIS A 43 3.21 20.30 -22.33
C HIS A 43 2.17 19.59 -23.16
N ASN A 44 1.40 20.33 -23.96
CA ASN A 44 0.28 19.80 -24.76
C ASN A 44 -0.72 18.96 -23.93
N LYS A 45 -1.05 19.41 -22.71
CA LYS A 45 -1.93 18.71 -21.75
C LYS A 45 -1.41 17.34 -21.30
N GLN A 46 -0.15 17.01 -21.58
CA GLN A 46 0.52 15.81 -21.08
C GLN A 46 1.51 16.18 -19.99
N LYS A 47 1.52 15.39 -18.93
CA LYS A 47 2.51 15.49 -17.86
C LYS A 47 3.82 14.86 -18.32
N LEU A 48 4.89 15.63 -18.30
CA LEU A 48 6.23 15.25 -18.70
C LEU A 48 7.23 15.73 -17.64
N PHE A 49 8.50 15.42 -17.85
CA PHE A 49 9.59 15.88 -17.00
C PHE A 49 10.63 16.60 -17.86
N MET A 50 11.30 17.60 -17.30
CA MET A 50 12.39 18.32 -17.92
C MET A 50 13.70 18.01 -17.22
N ALA A 51 14.66 17.47 -17.97
CA ALA A 51 15.96 17.08 -17.45
C ALA A 51 16.77 18.31 -16.98
N PRO A 52 17.40 18.25 -15.79
CA PRO A 52 18.19 19.35 -15.26
C PRO A 52 19.39 19.64 -16.17
N LYS A 53 19.80 20.92 -16.25
CA LYS A 53 20.91 21.46 -17.07
C LYS A 53 20.75 21.38 -18.58
N THR A 54 20.18 20.30 -19.12
CA THR A 54 19.97 20.14 -20.57
C THR A 54 18.61 20.67 -21.03
N HIS A 55 17.66 20.81 -20.09
CA HIS A 55 16.28 21.25 -20.33
C HIS A 55 15.55 20.41 -21.41
N THR A 56 15.95 19.15 -21.56
CA THR A 56 15.34 18.23 -22.53
C THR A 56 14.08 17.61 -21.92
N LEU A 57 12.99 17.57 -22.69
CA LEU A 57 11.74 16.96 -22.25
C LEU A 57 11.81 15.43 -22.35
N GLN A 58 11.36 14.76 -21.29
CA GLN A 58 11.33 13.31 -21.16
C GLN A 58 10.01 12.84 -20.54
N LYS A 59 9.66 11.58 -20.81
CA LYS A 59 8.39 10.99 -20.35
C LYS A 59 8.43 10.51 -18.91
N TYR A 60 9.62 10.14 -18.43
CA TYR A 60 9.82 9.53 -17.13
C TYR A 60 10.72 10.41 -16.28
N GLY A 61 10.40 10.54 -15.00
CA GLY A 61 11.23 11.21 -14.00
C GLY A 61 11.78 10.18 -13.02
N THR A 62 12.92 10.52 -12.42
CA THR A 62 13.56 9.78 -11.34
C THR A 62 12.96 10.26 -10.03
N GLU A 63 12.16 9.40 -9.38
CA GLU A 63 11.57 9.70 -8.08
C GLU A 63 12.65 9.75 -6.99
N ILE A 64 12.58 10.75 -6.13
CA ILE A 64 13.50 10.97 -5.00
C ILE A 64 12.73 11.26 -3.72
N ASP A 65 13.37 11.02 -2.58
CA ASP A 65 12.81 11.40 -1.29
C ASP A 65 12.72 12.92 -1.16
N CYS A 66 11.55 13.42 -0.74
CA CYS A 66 11.35 14.82 -0.46
C CYS A 66 12.10 15.24 0.81
N THR A 67 13.15 16.05 0.68
CA THR A 67 13.95 16.56 1.81
C THR A 67 14.16 18.06 1.75
N PHE A 68 13.80 18.76 2.83
CA PHE A 68 13.99 20.21 2.94
C PHE A 68 15.48 20.61 3.05
N ILE A 69 16.34 19.69 3.48
CA ILE A 69 17.77 19.96 3.71
C ILE A 69 18.54 19.94 2.39
N LEU A 70 18.18 19.02 1.49
CA LEU A 70 18.83 18.81 0.19
C LEU A 70 17.79 18.75 -0.94
N PRO A 71 17.03 19.83 -1.16
CA PRO A 71 15.97 19.82 -2.16
C PRO A 71 16.55 19.80 -3.58
N ALA A 72 15.81 19.20 -4.52
CA ALA A 72 16.13 19.31 -5.93
C ALA A 72 15.96 20.78 -6.39
N GLY A 73 17.03 21.33 -6.94
CA GLY A 73 17.11 22.73 -7.34
C GLY A 73 17.25 22.91 -8.84
N TYR A 74 16.46 23.81 -9.41
CA TYR A 74 16.44 24.13 -10.84
C TYR A 74 16.71 25.62 -11.04
N PHE A 75 17.50 25.94 -12.06
CA PHE A 75 17.80 27.32 -12.43
C PHE A 75 16.95 27.70 -13.64
N MET A 76 16.00 28.62 -13.43
CA MET A 76 15.01 29.05 -14.42
C MET A 76 14.89 30.58 -14.34
N GLU A 77 14.95 31.27 -15.48
CA GLU A 77 14.73 32.74 -15.54
C GLU A 77 15.59 33.53 -14.52
N ASP A 78 16.86 33.16 -14.40
CA ASP A 78 17.82 33.73 -13.45
C ASP A 78 17.52 33.49 -11.95
N GLU A 79 16.55 32.65 -11.64
CA GLU A 79 16.18 32.27 -10.27
C GLU A 79 16.35 30.77 -10.00
N TRP A 80 16.58 30.44 -8.73
CA TRP A 80 16.64 29.06 -8.26
C TRP A 80 15.31 28.66 -7.64
N ILE A 81 14.66 27.66 -8.22
CA ILE A 81 13.38 27.13 -7.77
C ILE A 81 13.51 25.68 -7.27
N SER A 82 12.62 25.30 -6.35
CA SER A 82 12.43 23.91 -5.89
C SER A 82 10.99 23.48 -6.16
N MET A 83 10.80 22.22 -6.57
CA MET A 83 9.48 21.63 -6.82
C MET A 83 9.15 20.56 -5.78
N SER A 84 9.19 20.92 -4.50
CA SER A 84 8.66 20.02 -3.47
C SER A 84 7.19 20.33 -3.21
N PRO A 85 6.33 19.31 -3.01
CA PRO A 85 4.93 19.52 -2.64
C PRO A 85 4.76 20.32 -1.34
N GLN A 86 5.77 20.31 -0.46
CA GLN A 86 5.72 20.91 0.88
C GLN A 86 6.39 22.28 0.96
N TYR A 87 7.29 22.61 0.04
CA TYR A 87 8.05 23.86 0.04
C TYR A 87 8.45 24.26 -1.38
N ASN A 88 8.24 25.52 -1.73
CA ASN A 88 8.46 26.03 -3.09
C ASN A 88 9.84 26.68 -3.28
N GLU A 89 10.55 26.95 -2.19
CA GLU A 89 11.87 27.58 -2.21
C GLU A 89 12.95 26.50 -2.09
N LEU A 90 14.11 26.71 -2.73
CA LEU A 90 15.34 26.03 -2.29
C LEU A 90 15.45 26.33 -0.79
N GLY A 91 15.37 25.30 0.06
CA GLY A 91 15.30 25.43 1.52
C GLY A 91 16.09 26.63 2.05
N SER A 92 15.39 27.57 2.70
CA SER A 92 15.93 28.84 3.20
C SER A 92 16.73 29.68 2.20
N GLY A 93 16.17 30.02 1.03
CA GLY A 93 16.57 31.20 0.24
C GLY A 93 18.05 31.33 -0.15
N LYS A 94 18.80 30.23 -0.22
CA LYS A 94 20.24 30.24 -0.53
C LYS A 94 20.49 29.86 -1.98
N THR A 95 20.88 30.85 -2.79
CA THR A 95 21.48 30.62 -4.11
C THR A 95 22.75 29.76 -3.97
N PRO A 96 22.91 28.68 -4.76
CA PRO A 96 24.13 27.87 -4.74
C PRO A 96 25.39 28.71 -4.99
N GLN A 97 26.46 28.41 -4.25
CA GLN A 97 27.75 29.06 -4.46
C GLN A 97 28.40 28.58 -5.76
N LEU A 98 28.87 29.51 -6.60
CA LEU A 98 29.64 29.16 -7.78
C LEU A 98 31.05 28.69 -7.38
N LEU A 99 31.33 27.41 -7.56
CA LEU A 99 32.67 26.86 -7.35
C LEU A 99 33.56 27.17 -8.57
N LYS A 100 34.72 27.78 -8.33
CA LYS A 100 35.76 27.98 -9.35
C LYS A 100 36.93 27.06 -9.03
N PRO A 101 37.45 26.30 -10.00
CA PRO A 101 38.64 25.48 -9.78
C PRO A 101 39.82 26.39 -9.42
N GLN A 102 40.51 26.09 -8.31
CA GLN A 102 41.65 26.89 -7.83
C GLN A 102 42.98 26.50 -8.50
N THR A 103 42.96 25.66 -9.52
CA THR A 103 44.19 25.13 -10.14
C THR A 103 44.39 25.66 -11.55
N THR A 104 45.56 26.26 -11.78
CA THR A 104 46.16 26.34 -13.12
C THR A 104 46.79 24.99 -13.42
N TRP A 105 46.57 24.41 -14.60
CA TRP A 105 47.14 23.12 -15.01
C TRP A 105 48.68 23.15 -14.99
N THR A 106 49.32 22.53 -13.99
CA THR A 106 50.79 22.48 -13.84
C THR A 106 51.40 21.10 -13.99
N TRP A 107 50.60 20.03 -14.02
CA TRP A 107 51.11 18.67 -14.13
C TRP A 107 51.07 18.16 -15.58
N ALA A 108 52.16 17.51 -15.99
CA ALA A 108 52.27 16.81 -17.26
C ALA A 108 52.41 15.31 -16.98
N TYR A 109 51.52 14.50 -17.56
CA TYR A 109 51.56 13.06 -17.41
C TYR A 109 52.83 12.48 -18.06
N LYS A 110 53.64 11.74 -17.29
CA LYS A 110 54.71 10.90 -17.80
C LYS A 110 54.32 9.45 -17.60
N SER A 111 54.08 8.74 -18.71
CA SER A 111 53.76 7.31 -18.67
C SER A 111 54.98 6.50 -18.25
N PRO A 112 54.89 5.63 -17.24
CA PRO A 112 55.96 4.68 -16.93
C PRO A 112 56.01 3.59 -18.02
N GLN A 113 57.07 3.58 -18.83
CA GLN A 113 57.13 2.76 -20.06
C GLN A 113 57.23 1.23 -19.85
N HIS A 114 57.54 0.76 -18.64
CA HIS A 114 57.89 -0.66 -18.42
C HIS A 114 57.16 -1.35 -17.25
N LEU A 115 56.10 -0.73 -16.71
CA LEU A 115 55.41 -1.25 -15.53
C LEU A 115 54.70 -2.60 -15.78
N MET A 116 54.26 -2.83 -17.03
CA MET A 116 53.57 -4.05 -17.47
C MET A 116 54.47 -5.29 -17.61
N ASN A 117 55.78 -5.11 -17.86
CA ASN A 117 56.68 -6.22 -18.22
C ASN A 117 57.39 -6.87 -17.01
N ALA A 118 57.20 -6.34 -15.80
CA ALA A 118 57.96 -6.74 -14.62
C ALA A 118 57.48 -8.03 -13.95
N GLY A 119 56.49 -8.74 -14.50
CA GLY A 119 56.06 -10.07 -14.03
C GLY A 119 55.50 -10.12 -12.60
N LEU A 120 55.09 -8.98 -12.03
CA LEU A 120 54.59 -8.89 -10.66
C LEU A 120 53.17 -9.47 -10.47
N TYR A 121 52.41 -9.59 -11.56
CA TYR A 121 51.03 -10.07 -11.53
C TYR A 121 50.94 -11.44 -12.21
N SER A 122 50.27 -12.38 -11.54
CA SER A 122 49.88 -13.65 -12.14
C SER A 122 48.82 -13.43 -13.22
N SER A 123 48.68 -14.38 -14.14
CA SER A 123 47.61 -14.38 -15.16
C SER A 123 46.23 -14.19 -14.55
N ASP A 124 45.99 -14.78 -13.37
CA ASP A 124 44.70 -14.71 -12.69
C ASP A 124 44.43 -13.31 -12.13
N MET A 125 45.45 -12.62 -11.62
CA MET A 125 45.34 -11.23 -11.18
C MET A 125 45.06 -10.28 -12.35
N ILE A 126 45.72 -10.48 -13.49
CA ILE A 126 45.46 -9.70 -14.71
C ILE A 126 44.04 -9.92 -15.20
N ASN A 127 43.57 -11.18 -15.25
CA ASN A 127 42.21 -11.52 -15.65
C ASN A 127 41.16 -10.92 -14.70
N ALA A 128 41.41 -10.95 -13.39
CA ALA A 128 40.53 -10.35 -12.39
C ALA A 128 40.45 -8.82 -12.55
N LEU A 129 41.60 -8.16 -12.78
CA LEU A 129 41.66 -6.73 -13.04
C LEU A 129 40.94 -6.37 -14.33
N GLN A 130 41.17 -7.11 -15.42
CA GLN A 130 40.49 -6.87 -16.70
C GLN A 130 38.97 -6.94 -16.54
N LYS A 131 38.46 -7.96 -15.83
CA LYS A 131 37.03 -8.06 -15.53
C LYS A 131 36.53 -6.83 -14.74
N HIS A 132 37.27 -6.41 -13.73
CA HIS A 132 36.93 -5.24 -12.94
C HIS A 132 36.89 -3.94 -13.78
N LEU A 133 37.82 -3.79 -14.72
CA LEU A 133 37.89 -2.63 -15.62
C LEU A 133 36.76 -2.61 -16.64
N LEU A 134 36.35 -3.78 -17.16
CA LEU A 134 35.28 -3.89 -18.16
C LEU A 134 33.87 -3.85 -17.55
N PHE A 135 33.74 -4.26 -16.28
CA PHE A 135 32.46 -4.39 -15.60
C PHE A 135 31.56 -3.14 -15.68
N PRO A 136 32.04 -1.90 -15.48
CA PRO A 136 31.18 -0.72 -15.60
C PRO A 136 30.52 -0.61 -16.98
N GLN A 137 31.26 -0.88 -18.06
CA GLN A 137 30.74 -0.81 -19.43
C GLN A 137 29.70 -1.91 -19.69
N GLU A 138 29.93 -3.12 -19.19
CA GLU A 138 28.99 -4.24 -19.30
C GLU A 138 27.69 -3.96 -18.53
N VAL A 139 27.79 -3.39 -17.33
CA VAL A 139 26.61 -3.00 -16.52
C VAL A 139 25.76 -1.96 -17.24
N PHE A 140 26.36 -0.93 -17.84
CA PHE A 140 25.60 0.06 -18.61
C PHE A 140 24.84 -0.56 -19.78
N ALA A 141 25.48 -1.49 -20.51
CA ALA A 141 24.82 -2.19 -21.61
C ALA A 141 23.67 -3.09 -21.10
N ALA A 142 23.90 -3.82 -20.00
CA ALA A 142 22.89 -4.67 -19.38
C ALA A 142 21.68 -3.88 -18.87
N GLN A 143 21.90 -2.76 -18.18
CA GLN A 143 20.84 -1.86 -17.72
C GLN A 143 20.04 -1.30 -18.89
N SER A 144 20.71 -0.90 -19.98
CA SER A 144 20.03 -0.39 -21.17
C SER A 144 19.16 -1.46 -21.84
N ASN A 145 19.67 -2.68 -21.99
CA ASN A 145 18.90 -3.79 -22.56
C ASN A 145 17.70 -4.16 -21.68
N LEU A 146 17.89 -4.21 -20.36
CA LEU A 146 16.80 -4.43 -19.41
C LEU A 146 15.73 -3.34 -19.52
N ALA A 147 16.13 -2.07 -19.53
CA ALA A 147 15.20 -0.96 -19.69
C ALA A 147 14.44 -1.02 -21.04
N ARG A 148 15.10 -1.47 -22.11
CA ARG A 148 14.45 -1.68 -23.41
C ARG A 148 13.41 -2.79 -23.34
N GLU A 149 13.74 -3.93 -22.73
CA GLU A 149 12.79 -5.04 -22.54
C GLU A 149 11.59 -4.60 -21.69
N THR A 150 11.80 -3.88 -20.57
CA THR A 150 10.70 -3.42 -19.71
C THR A 150 9.82 -2.36 -20.37
N MET A 151 10.36 -1.60 -21.32
CA MET A 151 9.59 -0.69 -22.18
C MET A 151 8.87 -1.40 -23.35
N GLY A 152 8.99 -2.72 -23.47
CA GLY A 152 8.32 -3.52 -24.50
C GLY A 152 9.06 -3.62 -25.84
N TYR A 153 10.34 -3.23 -25.89
CA TYR A 153 11.17 -3.43 -27.08
C TYR A 153 11.79 -4.83 -27.09
N ASN A 154 11.86 -5.44 -28.28
CA ASN A 154 12.60 -6.69 -28.47
C ASN A 154 14.11 -6.44 -28.33
N THR A 155 14.77 -7.26 -27.53
CA THR A 155 16.23 -7.34 -27.43
C THR A 155 16.70 -8.77 -27.76
N LEU A 156 17.94 -8.88 -28.22
CA LEU A 156 18.60 -10.18 -28.38
C LEU A 156 19.07 -10.65 -27.01
N ASP A 157 18.91 -11.94 -26.73
CA ASP A 157 19.47 -12.56 -25.52
C ASP A 157 21.00 -12.55 -25.62
N GLN A 158 21.63 -11.72 -24.81
CA GLN A 158 23.09 -11.61 -24.69
C GLN A 158 23.63 -12.45 -23.52
N GLY A 159 22.89 -13.46 -23.08
CA GLY A 159 23.21 -14.27 -21.90
C GLY A 159 22.79 -13.61 -20.58
N LEU A 160 22.02 -12.51 -20.65
CA LEU A 160 21.39 -11.89 -19.49
C LEU A 160 20.19 -12.74 -19.10
N LYS A 161 20.37 -13.54 -18.05
CA LYS A 161 19.34 -14.46 -17.52
C LYS A 161 18.23 -13.72 -16.77
N ILE A 162 17.57 -12.74 -17.39
CA ILE A 162 16.45 -12.02 -16.78
C ILE A 162 15.14 -12.73 -17.14
N ARG A 163 15.05 -13.23 -18.38
CA ARG A 163 13.90 -14.00 -18.89
C ARG A 163 13.49 -15.18 -18.01
N PRO A 164 14.39 -16.05 -17.52
CA PRO A 164 13.99 -17.21 -16.71
C PRO A 164 13.28 -16.86 -15.40
N TYR A 165 13.39 -15.62 -14.90
CA TYR A 165 12.74 -15.18 -13.67
C TYR A 165 11.37 -14.53 -13.92
N ILE A 166 11.09 -14.09 -15.15
CA ILE A 166 9.85 -13.39 -15.54
C ILE A 166 9.38 -13.96 -16.89
N ASP A 167 9.38 -15.29 -17.02
CA ASP A 167 8.88 -15.97 -18.21
C ASP A 167 7.46 -16.48 -17.98
N GLU A 168 6.64 -16.39 -19.02
CA GLU A 168 5.27 -16.90 -19.03
C GLU A 168 5.25 -18.41 -18.73
N GLN A 169 6.28 -19.14 -19.16
CA GLN A 169 6.45 -20.57 -18.88
C GLN A 169 6.82 -20.88 -17.42
N LEU A 170 7.52 -19.98 -16.74
CA LEU A 170 7.80 -20.13 -15.31
C LEU A 170 6.53 -19.85 -14.50
N ILE A 171 5.78 -18.83 -14.88
CA ILE A 171 4.50 -18.48 -14.27
C ILE A 171 3.51 -19.63 -14.43
N SER A 172 3.39 -20.20 -15.64
CA SER A 172 2.48 -21.33 -15.88
C SER A 172 2.85 -22.55 -15.05
N LYS A 173 4.14 -22.90 -14.96
CA LYS A 173 4.63 -24.00 -14.10
C LYS A 173 4.39 -23.73 -12.61
N LEU A 174 4.58 -22.50 -12.13
CA LEU A 174 4.28 -22.13 -10.75
C LEU A 174 2.78 -22.24 -10.44
N VAL A 175 1.93 -21.83 -11.37
CA VAL A 175 0.46 -21.96 -11.24
C VAL A 175 0.06 -23.45 -11.21
N GLU A 176 0.58 -24.25 -12.13
CA GLU A 176 0.21 -25.67 -12.19
C GLU A 176 0.74 -26.47 -10.99
N GLU A 177 1.97 -26.23 -10.54
CA GLU A 177 2.59 -27.05 -9.50
C GLU A 177 2.25 -26.60 -8.07
N LYS A 178 2.10 -25.29 -7.83
CA LYS A 178 1.89 -24.75 -6.47
C LYS A 178 0.44 -24.42 -6.22
N LEU A 179 -0.24 -23.76 -7.16
CA LEU A 179 -1.62 -23.32 -6.97
C LEU A 179 -2.59 -24.49 -7.01
N ASN A 180 -2.45 -25.45 -7.92
CA ASN A 180 -3.33 -26.63 -7.94
C ASN A 180 -3.19 -27.49 -6.68
N LYS A 181 -1.97 -27.61 -6.12
CA LYS A 181 -1.74 -28.34 -4.88
C LYS A 181 -2.40 -27.65 -3.69
N MET A 182 -2.32 -26.32 -3.61
CA MET A 182 -3.03 -25.55 -2.58
C MET A 182 -4.55 -25.62 -2.77
N TRP A 183 -5.02 -25.60 -4.01
CA TRP A 183 -6.44 -25.72 -4.35
C TRP A 183 -7.03 -27.07 -3.92
N GLY A 184 -6.31 -28.17 -4.16
CA GLY A 184 -6.74 -29.50 -3.72
C GLY A 184 -6.91 -29.60 -2.19
N TRP A 185 -5.98 -29.03 -1.42
CA TRP A 185 -6.09 -29.00 0.05
C TRP A 185 -7.24 -28.09 0.52
N PHE A 186 -7.46 -26.94 -0.13
CA PHE A 186 -8.57 -26.04 0.17
C PHE A 186 -9.93 -26.67 -0.12
N VAL A 187 -10.08 -27.40 -1.23
CA VAL A 187 -11.30 -28.15 -1.56
C VAL A 187 -11.56 -29.26 -0.54
N GLY A 188 -10.51 -29.97 -0.10
CA GLY A 188 -10.62 -30.98 0.96
C GLY A 188 -11.13 -30.38 2.28
N PHE A 189 -10.58 -29.23 2.68
CA PHE A 189 -11.06 -28.48 3.84
C PHE A 189 -12.52 -28.02 3.68
N GLY A 190 -12.88 -27.51 2.50
CA GLY A 190 -14.24 -27.09 2.19
C GLY A 190 -15.25 -28.24 2.28
N ASN A 191 -14.92 -29.41 1.75
CA ASN A 191 -15.79 -30.59 1.82
C ASN A 191 -16.01 -31.06 3.25
N PHE A 192 -14.97 -31.02 4.09
CA PHE A 192 -15.08 -31.38 5.51
C PHE A 192 -16.03 -30.43 6.26
N ILE A 193 -15.86 -29.11 6.07
CA ILE A 193 -16.73 -28.10 6.68
C ILE A 193 -18.17 -28.20 6.17
N SER A 194 -18.35 -28.46 4.87
CA SER A 194 -19.68 -28.66 4.27
C SER A 194 -20.41 -29.86 4.87
N GLY A 195 -19.72 -30.97 5.14
CA GLY A 195 -20.30 -32.14 5.80
C GLY A 195 -20.75 -31.83 7.22
N LEU A 196 -19.92 -31.10 7.98
CA LEU A 196 -20.20 -30.72 9.37
C LEU A 196 -21.39 -29.75 9.46
N LEU A 197 -21.48 -28.79 8.53
CA LEU A 197 -22.65 -27.92 8.37
C LEU A 197 -23.91 -28.70 8.01
N GLY A 198 -23.82 -29.71 7.14
CA GLY A 198 -24.95 -30.56 6.79
C GLY A 198 -25.56 -31.27 8.00
N VAL A 199 -24.72 -31.88 8.85
CA VAL A 199 -25.16 -32.52 10.11
C VAL A 199 -25.79 -31.51 11.06
N PHE A 200 -25.18 -30.32 11.19
CA PHE A 200 -25.73 -29.24 12.02
C PHE A 200 -27.13 -28.79 11.55
N VAL A 201 -27.34 -28.69 10.24
CA VAL A 201 -28.64 -28.33 9.66
C VAL A 201 -29.70 -29.41 9.94
N ILE A 202 -29.36 -30.69 9.78
CA ILE A 202 -30.28 -31.80 10.08
C ILE A 202 -30.67 -31.80 11.57
N TRP A 203 -29.70 -31.62 12.47
CA TRP A 203 -29.95 -31.48 13.91
C TRP A 203 -30.88 -30.29 14.22
N LYS A 204 -30.68 -29.15 13.56
CA LYS A 204 -31.53 -27.97 13.71
C LYS A 204 -32.96 -28.23 13.23
N ILE A 205 -33.15 -28.94 12.11
CA ILE A 205 -34.48 -29.32 11.62
C ILE A 205 -35.18 -30.22 12.63
N PHE A 206 -34.49 -31.22 13.19
CA PHE A 206 -35.05 -32.08 14.22
C PHE A 206 -35.51 -31.30 15.46
N MET A 207 -34.69 -30.38 15.96
CA MET A 207 -35.04 -29.50 17.08
C MET A 207 -36.26 -28.61 16.77
N ILE A 208 -36.39 -28.12 15.53
CA ILE A 208 -37.57 -27.34 15.10
C ILE A 208 -38.82 -28.23 15.11
N CYS A 209 -38.74 -29.47 14.62
CA CYS A 209 -39.85 -30.41 14.66
C CYS A 209 -40.32 -30.68 16.10
N LEU A 210 -39.39 -30.95 17.03
CA LEU A 210 -39.74 -31.16 18.44
C LEU A 210 -40.44 -29.95 19.07
N ASN A 211 -39.89 -28.75 18.87
CA ASN A 211 -40.50 -27.51 19.35
C ASN A 211 -41.89 -27.26 18.75
N THR A 212 -42.06 -27.59 17.46
CA THR A 212 -43.36 -27.47 16.78
C THR A 212 -44.38 -28.44 17.38
N THR A 213 -44.00 -29.69 17.65
CA THR A 213 -44.87 -30.69 18.28
C THR A 213 -45.26 -30.29 19.70
N ILE A 214 -44.32 -29.80 20.51
CA ILE A 214 -44.59 -29.32 21.88
C ILE A 214 -45.53 -28.12 21.84
N ASN A 215 -45.26 -27.13 20.98
CA ASN A 215 -46.12 -25.97 20.81
C ASN A 215 -47.52 -26.37 20.34
N MET A 216 -47.62 -27.30 19.39
CA MET A 216 -48.90 -27.81 18.89
C MET A 216 -49.68 -28.52 20.01
N SER A 217 -49.01 -29.31 20.86
CA SER A 217 -49.63 -30.00 22.00
C SER A 217 -50.19 -29.01 23.04
N ILE A 218 -49.45 -27.94 23.36
CA ILE A 218 -49.90 -26.88 24.28
C ILE A 218 -51.07 -26.09 23.69
N LEU A 219 -51.03 -25.84 22.38
CA LEU A 219 -52.07 -25.10 21.67
C LEU A 219 -53.36 -25.90 21.51
N TYR A 220 -53.28 -27.24 21.45
CA TYR A 220 -54.45 -28.13 21.35
C TYR A 220 -55.33 -28.08 22.60
N GLN A 221 -54.76 -27.76 23.77
CA GLN A 221 -55.50 -27.65 25.02
C GLN A 221 -56.21 -26.31 25.21
N THR A 222 -55.98 -25.30 24.37
CA THR A 222 -56.28 -23.91 24.77
C THR A 222 -57.12 -23.04 23.83
N LEU A 223 -57.58 -23.44 22.61
CA LEU A 223 -58.53 -22.59 21.78
C LEU A 223 -58.93 -23.25 20.43
N ASP A 224 -59.97 -22.75 19.75
CA ASP A 224 -60.48 -23.27 18.45
C ASP A 224 -59.96 -22.53 17.19
N LEU A 225 -59.69 -23.34 16.15
CA LEU A 225 -59.48 -23.21 14.68
C LEU A 225 -58.56 -22.14 13.98
N ALA A 226 -57.72 -22.69 13.07
CA ALA A 226 -57.07 -22.14 11.84
C ALA A 226 -55.76 -21.33 11.91
N PHE A 227 -55.63 -20.22 12.67
CA PHE A 227 -54.37 -19.43 12.68
C PHE A 227 -53.20 -20.12 13.43
N LYS A 228 -53.47 -21.30 14.00
CA LYS A 228 -52.67 -22.04 14.97
C LYS A 228 -51.47 -22.81 14.39
N VAL A 229 -51.52 -23.23 13.13
CA VAL A 229 -50.43 -24.01 12.52
C VAL A 229 -49.22 -23.11 12.17
N LEU A 230 -49.48 -21.85 11.82
CA LEU A 230 -48.43 -20.88 11.46
C LEU A 230 -47.66 -20.36 12.69
N ALA A 231 -48.34 -20.23 13.84
CA ALA A 231 -47.73 -19.74 15.08
C ALA A 231 -46.85 -20.80 15.77
N GLY A 232 -47.13 -22.10 15.60
CA GLY A 232 -46.33 -23.18 16.19
C GLY A 232 -44.89 -23.27 15.65
N LEU A 233 -44.65 -22.72 14.45
CA LEU A 233 -43.37 -22.70 13.75
C LEU A 233 -42.37 -21.69 14.35
N PHE A 234 -42.87 -20.69 15.11
CA PHE A 234 -42.05 -19.71 15.80
C PHE A 234 -42.38 -19.72 17.30
N ALA A 235 -41.48 -20.28 18.11
CA ALA A 235 -41.66 -20.38 19.57
C ALA A 235 -41.95 -19.03 20.26
N SER A 236 -41.41 -17.93 19.72
CA SER A 236 -41.66 -16.56 20.18
C SER A 236 -43.12 -16.11 19.97
N MET A 237 -43.75 -16.56 18.88
CA MET A 237 -45.13 -16.21 18.55
C MET A 237 -46.11 -16.97 19.45
N THR A 238 -45.83 -18.25 19.76
CA THR A 238 -46.64 -19.07 20.67
C THR A 238 -46.74 -18.44 22.06
N HIS A 239 -45.62 -17.98 22.64
CA HIS A 239 -45.59 -17.34 23.96
C HIS A 239 -46.36 -16.02 24.00
N TYR A 240 -46.30 -15.23 22.92
CA TYR A 240 -47.05 -13.97 22.78
C TYR A 240 -48.58 -14.20 22.77
N PHE A 241 -49.06 -15.23 22.05
CA PHE A 241 -50.49 -15.56 22.03
C PHE A 241 -50.98 -16.12 23.37
N MET A 242 -50.17 -16.96 24.03
CA MET A 242 -50.52 -17.51 25.34
C MET A 242 -50.71 -16.38 26.35
N HIS A 243 -49.78 -15.43 26.43
CA HIS A 243 -49.88 -14.28 27.32
C HIS A 243 -51.14 -13.43 27.05
N LYS A 244 -51.45 -13.13 25.77
CA LYS A 244 -52.62 -12.32 25.39
C LYS A 244 -53.95 -13.02 25.72
N SER A 245 -54.02 -14.34 25.66
CA SER A 245 -55.22 -15.10 26.04
C SER A 245 -55.48 -15.03 27.55
N HIS A 246 -54.43 -15.11 28.37
CA HIS A 246 -54.53 -14.96 29.83
C HIS A 246 -54.88 -13.52 30.26
N THR A 247 -54.46 -12.50 29.50
CA THR A 247 -54.85 -11.10 29.78
C THR A 247 -56.36 -10.86 29.56
N LYS A 248 -56.95 -11.49 28.53
CA LYS A 248 -58.41 -11.42 28.28
C LYS A 248 -59.23 -12.18 29.33
N ALA A 249 -58.73 -13.31 29.83
CA ALA A 249 -59.37 -14.06 30.90
C ALA A 249 -59.36 -13.28 32.24
N LYS A 250 -58.25 -12.60 32.58
CA LYS A 250 -58.17 -11.76 33.78
C LYS A 250 -59.09 -10.53 33.74
N GLN A 251 -59.30 -9.91 32.58
CA GLN A 251 -60.22 -8.76 32.46
C GLN A 251 -61.71 -9.13 32.64
N ASN A 252 -62.11 -10.37 32.34
CA ASN A 252 -63.49 -10.82 32.57
C ASN A 252 -63.75 -11.27 34.02
N THR A 253 -62.73 -11.68 34.76
CA THR A 253 -62.86 -12.11 36.17
C THR A 253 -62.74 -10.94 37.16
N GLN A 254 -62.12 -9.81 36.79
CA GLN A 254 -61.99 -8.64 37.69
C GLN A 254 -63.21 -7.70 37.76
N ASN A 255 -64.29 -7.94 37.01
CA ASN A 255 -65.52 -7.15 37.10
C ASN A 255 -66.54 -7.69 38.12
N ASN A 256 -66.27 -8.80 38.83
CA ASN A 256 -67.28 -9.50 39.64
C ASN A 256 -66.85 -9.96 41.05
N GLU A 257 -65.77 -9.44 41.63
CA GLU A 257 -65.49 -9.71 43.06
C GLU A 257 -64.62 -8.59 43.66
N ASN A 258 -65.31 -7.55 44.15
CA ASN A 258 -64.79 -6.62 45.15
C ASN A 258 -65.40 -7.02 46.51
N GLU A 259 -64.68 -7.82 47.30
CA GLU A 259 -64.84 -7.85 48.75
C GLU A 259 -63.50 -8.25 49.41
N ASN A 260 -63.09 -7.44 50.39
CA ASN A 260 -61.82 -7.42 51.12
C ASN A 260 -61.95 -8.26 52.42
N PRO A 261 -60.95 -8.46 53.31
CA PRO A 261 -59.47 -8.46 53.24
C PRO A 261 -58.84 -9.74 53.90
N GLU A 262 -57.50 -9.73 54.04
CA GLU A 262 -56.68 -10.28 55.14
C GLU A 262 -55.83 -11.57 54.98
N THR A 263 -54.52 -11.32 54.89
CA THR A 263 -53.40 -11.88 55.69
C THR A 263 -52.66 -13.16 55.23
N TYR A 264 -51.33 -13.00 55.06
CA TYR A 264 -50.18 -13.80 55.57
C TYR A 264 -49.04 -13.99 54.54
N LEU A 265 -47.96 -13.23 54.80
CA LEU A 265 -46.50 -13.48 54.65
C LEU A 265 -46.03 -14.81 54.01
N LEU A 266 -45.09 -14.75 53.04
CA LEU A 266 -43.65 -14.83 53.32
C LEU A 266 -42.77 -14.52 52.07
N ASP A 267 -41.83 -13.60 52.28
CA ASP A 267 -40.50 -13.35 51.71
C ASP A 267 -40.08 -13.72 50.27
N ASN A 268 -39.79 -12.64 49.53
CA ASN A 268 -38.46 -12.24 49.02
C ASN A 268 -37.52 -13.31 48.43
N ILE A 269 -37.21 -13.16 47.14
CA ILE A 269 -35.93 -12.62 46.62
C ILE A 269 -36.03 -12.58 45.09
N THR A 270 -36.02 -11.41 44.47
CA THR A 270 -35.44 -11.24 43.13
C THR A 270 -34.84 -9.84 43.01
N GLU A 271 -33.55 -9.86 42.71
CA GLU A 271 -32.67 -8.73 42.45
C GLU A 271 -33.18 -7.84 41.31
N GLN A 272 -32.85 -6.57 41.42
CA GLN A 272 -32.98 -5.55 40.39
C GLN A 272 -31.57 -5.00 40.04
N PRO A 273 -31.40 -4.28 38.92
CA PRO A 273 -30.60 -4.73 37.77
C PRO A 273 -29.40 -3.81 37.49
N ILE A 274 -28.33 -4.27 36.80
CA ILE A 274 -27.29 -3.37 36.30
C ILE A 274 -26.73 -3.76 34.91
N SER A 275 -27.05 -2.87 33.95
CA SER A 275 -26.37 -2.39 32.73
C SER A 275 -25.24 -3.15 32.02
N GLN A 276 -25.39 -3.21 30.69
CA GLN A 276 -24.33 -3.44 29.68
C GLN A 276 -23.23 -2.36 29.70
N PRO A 277 -21.96 -2.71 29.43
CA PRO A 277 -20.95 -1.76 28.98
C PRO A 277 -20.64 -1.88 27.48
N THR A 278 -20.66 -0.73 26.82
CA THR A 278 -20.17 -0.41 25.47
C THR A 278 -18.65 -0.68 25.35
N PRO A 279 -18.14 -1.13 24.18
CA PRO A 279 -16.73 -1.45 24.01
C PRO A 279 -15.86 -0.18 23.88
N GLN A 280 -14.81 -0.08 24.70
CA GLN A 280 -13.73 0.90 24.51
C GLN A 280 -12.56 0.28 23.72
N PRO A 281 -11.92 1.03 22.82
CA PRO A 281 -10.74 0.57 22.08
C PRO A 281 -9.50 0.52 23.00
N ARG A 282 -8.81 -0.63 23.01
CA ARG A 282 -7.51 -0.81 23.68
C ARG A 282 -6.44 0.06 23.02
N GLN A 283 -5.79 0.94 23.79
CA GLN A 283 -4.53 1.58 23.41
C GLN A 283 -3.38 0.56 23.50
N ILE A 284 -2.65 0.35 22.39
CA ILE A 284 -1.58 -0.66 22.27
C ILE A 284 -0.17 -0.06 22.46
N TYR A 285 -0.04 1.25 22.72
CA TYR A 285 1.27 1.88 22.97
C TYR A 285 1.22 2.85 24.16
N PRO A 286 2.28 2.93 24.98
CA PRO A 286 2.38 3.89 26.07
C PRO A 286 2.48 5.33 25.51
N SER A 287 1.81 6.27 26.19
CA SER A 287 1.84 7.69 25.84
C SER A 287 3.20 8.31 26.15
N LEU A 288 3.81 8.93 25.13
CA LEU A 288 5.02 9.73 25.25
C LEU A 288 4.69 11.06 25.96
N ASN A 289 5.13 11.18 27.22
CA ASN A 289 5.04 12.41 28.00
C ASN A 289 6.15 13.37 27.56
N ILE A 290 5.84 14.28 26.63
CA ILE A 290 6.75 15.35 26.22
C ILE A 290 6.73 16.42 27.32
N LYS A 291 7.73 16.36 28.21
CA LYS A 291 8.05 17.51 29.07
C LYS A 291 8.52 18.65 28.17
N ASN A 292 7.81 19.77 28.24
CA ASN A 292 8.22 21.05 27.68
C ASN A 292 9.55 21.48 28.32
N THR A 293 10.64 21.34 27.58
CA THR A 293 11.90 22.02 27.91
C THR A 293 11.90 23.36 27.19
N GLN A 294 11.81 24.42 27.99
CA GLN A 294 12.05 25.79 27.54
C GLN A 294 13.47 25.88 26.97
N HIS A 295 13.59 26.23 25.69
CA HIS A 295 14.85 26.76 25.17
C HIS A 295 14.93 28.24 25.56
N GLN A 296 15.71 28.51 26.62
CA GLN A 296 16.22 29.83 26.92
C GLN A 296 17.17 30.29 25.82
N ASP A 297 17.04 31.58 25.52
CA ASP A 297 17.93 32.41 24.71
C ASP A 297 19.42 32.15 24.96
N LEU A 298 20.19 32.08 23.86
CA LEU A 298 21.59 32.49 23.89
C LEU A 298 21.91 33.33 22.65
N ARG A 299 21.75 34.65 22.85
CA ARG A 299 22.42 35.71 22.10
C ARG A 299 23.83 35.92 22.69
N ARG A 300 24.79 36.24 21.81
CA ARG A 300 26.21 36.63 22.04
C ARG A 300 27.12 35.44 22.36
N SER A 301 28.31 35.25 21.78
CA SER A 301 29.31 36.19 21.23
C SER A 301 30.37 35.42 20.43
N LEU A 302 31.02 36.12 19.49
CA LEU A 302 32.15 35.77 18.60
C LEU A 302 31.75 35.26 17.21
#